data_AF-A0A8T4FPT0-F1
#
_entry.id   AF-A0A8T4FPT0-F1
#
_cell.length_a   1.000
_cell.length_b   1.000
_cell.length_c   1.000
_cell.angle_alpha   90.00
_cell.angle_beta   90.00
_cell.angle_gamma   90.00
#
_symmetry.space_group_name_H-M   'P 1'
#
loop_
_entity.id
_entity.type
_entity.pdbx_description
1 polymer ?
#
loop_
_entity_poly.entity_id
_entity_poly.type
_entity_poly.pdbx_seq_one_letter_code
_entity_poly.pdbx_strand_id
1 'polypeptide(L)'
;MAAHEVICWDCGSKIEDPFVNTCPKCGGLLTVKMDLEKVKEIRPEDLRKSPLGVWRYAPFMPVDPAHKVSIQEGGTPLYPVKALGKEIGVENAFVKFEGLNPTGSFKDRGMTIGVSHAKELGAKVVGCASTGNTSASLATYAAKAGMKCAVFLPSGKVAMGKLAQALFFGAKVLSIDGNFDDALALARRMADERKLYLLNSINPYRPEGQKSVLFEIMDQLDYDVPDRIILPVGNAANIWAVYKALTELQEVGWIDKVP
;
A
#
# COMPACT_ATOMS: atom_id res chain seq x y z
N MET A 1 -9.65 -14.08 -9.60
CA MET A 1 -8.55 -13.10 -9.44
C MET A 1 -8.06 -12.73 -10.82
N ALA A 2 -7.71 -11.47 -11.01
CA ALA A 2 -6.90 -11.05 -12.14
C ALA A 2 -5.53 -11.74 -12.02
N ALA A 3 -5.02 -12.31 -13.11
CA ALA A 3 -3.61 -12.69 -13.16
C ALA A 3 -2.76 -11.42 -13.00
N HIS A 4 -1.52 -11.54 -12.54
CA HIS A 4 -0.62 -10.39 -12.49
C HIS A 4 0.82 -10.83 -12.72
N GLU A 5 1.63 -9.88 -13.16
CA GLU A 5 3.08 -10.04 -13.33
C GLU A 5 3.81 -8.91 -12.62
N VAL A 6 4.94 -9.21 -11.98
CA VAL A 6 5.85 -8.17 -11.49
C VAL A 6 6.84 -7.85 -12.60
N ILE A 7 6.92 -6.58 -12.98
CA ILE A 7 7.81 -6.11 -14.04
C ILE A 7 8.68 -4.96 -13.54
N CYS A 8 9.87 -4.82 -14.11
CA CYS A 8 10.66 -3.61 -13.94
C CYS A 8 10.07 -2.46 -14.77
N TRP A 9 9.86 -1.32 -14.12
CA TRP A 9 9.36 -0.11 -14.79
C TRP A 9 10.30 0.38 -15.90
N ASP A 10 11.61 0.36 -15.65
CA ASP A 10 12.60 0.98 -16.54
C ASP A 10 12.96 0.10 -17.75
N CYS A 11 13.12 -1.22 -17.55
CA CYS A 11 13.59 -2.13 -18.60
C CYS A 11 12.56 -3.17 -19.06
N GLY A 12 11.36 -3.18 -18.48
CA GLY A 12 10.27 -4.10 -18.85
C GLY A 12 10.51 -5.58 -18.51
N SER A 13 11.62 -5.91 -17.85
CA SER A 13 11.92 -7.30 -17.50
C SER A 13 10.92 -7.85 -16.48
N LYS A 14 10.38 -9.03 -16.76
CA LYS A 14 9.58 -9.81 -15.82
C LYS A 14 10.46 -10.30 -14.66
N ILE A 15 9.93 -10.21 -13.45
CA ILE A 15 10.60 -10.59 -12.21
C ILE A 15 9.81 -11.72 -11.55
N GLU A 16 10.47 -12.88 -11.40
CA GLU A 16 9.86 -14.07 -10.80
C GLU A 16 10.19 -14.23 -9.31
N ASP A 17 11.33 -13.71 -8.85
CA ASP A 17 11.69 -13.78 -7.43
C ASP A 17 10.84 -12.76 -6.65
N PRO A 18 9.96 -13.19 -5.74
CA PRO A 18 9.11 -12.27 -5.01
C PRO A 18 9.83 -11.56 -3.85
N PHE A 19 11.06 -11.97 -3.48
CA PHE A 19 11.81 -11.36 -2.38
C PHE A 19 12.64 -10.14 -2.81
N VAL A 20 12.81 -9.92 -4.11
CA VAL A 20 13.55 -8.75 -4.62
C VAL A 20 12.65 -7.53 -4.70
N ASN A 21 13.15 -6.38 -4.26
CA ASN A 21 12.42 -5.10 -4.30
C ASN A 21 12.94 -4.14 -5.39
N THR A 22 13.99 -4.53 -6.12
CA THR A 22 14.57 -3.78 -7.25
C THR A 22 14.92 -4.74 -8.37
N CYS A 23 14.92 -4.27 -9.61
CA CYS A 23 15.24 -5.09 -10.76
C CYS A 23 16.68 -5.63 -10.67
N PRO A 24 16.90 -6.95 -10.69
CA PRO A 24 18.24 -7.53 -10.66
C PRO A 24 19.09 -7.19 -11.90
N LYS A 25 18.45 -6.78 -13.01
CA LYS A 25 19.14 -6.46 -14.27
C LYS A 25 19.63 -5.01 -14.37
N CYS A 26 18.83 -4.05 -13.91
CA CYS A 26 19.13 -2.61 -14.08
C CYS A 26 19.03 -1.78 -12.80
N GLY A 27 18.64 -2.36 -11.66
CA GLY A 27 18.42 -1.65 -10.40
C GLY A 27 17.11 -0.85 -10.32
N GLY A 28 16.33 -0.82 -11.40
CA GLY A 28 15.08 -0.08 -11.51
C GLY A 28 13.97 -0.53 -10.55
N LEU A 29 12.93 0.30 -10.40
CA LEU A 29 11.78 0.00 -9.56
C LEU A 29 10.90 -1.09 -10.19
N LEU A 30 10.23 -1.85 -9.33
CA LEU A 30 9.29 -2.88 -9.72
C LEU A 30 7.85 -2.37 -9.61
N THR A 31 6.98 -2.83 -10.50
CA THR A 31 5.55 -2.54 -10.48
C THR A 31 4.75 -3.79 -10.80
N VAL A 32 3.51 -3.85 -10.30
CA VAL A 32 2.59 -4.95 -10.60
C VAL A 32 1.76 -4.57 -11.82
N LYS A 33 1.81 -5.42 -12.85
CA LYS A 33 0.91 -5.35 -13.99
C LYS A 33 -0.23 -6.34 -13.78
N MET A 34 -1.44 -5.83 -13.60
CA MET A 34 -2.66 -6.64 -13.49
C MET A 34 -3.18 -7.04 -14.88
N ASP A 35 -3.74 -8.24 -15.01
CA ASP A 35 -4.57 -8.67 -16.12
C ASP A 35 -6.03 -8.33 -15.81
N LEU A 36 -6.50 -7.22 -16.38
CA LEU A 36 -7.82 -6.65 -16.09
C LEU A 36 -8.93 -7.22 -16.98
N GLU A 37 -8.68 -8.21 -17.83
CA GLU A 37 -9.71 -8.75 -18.75
C GLU A 37 -10.93 -9.28 -17.98
N LYS A 38 -10.70 -9.98 -16.86
CA LYS A 38 -11.79 -10.47 -16.00
C LYS A 38 -12.47 -9.36 -15.20
N VAL A 39 -11.83 -8.21 -15.05
CA VAL A 39 -12.36 -7.07 -14.30
C VAL A 39 -13.28 -6.22 -15.18
N LYS A 40 -13.07 -6.21 -16.51
CA LYS A 40 -13.95 -5.53 -17.48
C LYS A 40 -15.41 -6.00 -17.43
N GLU A 41 -15.65 -7.24 -17.02
CA GLU A 41 -17.01 -7.80 -16.88
C GLU A 41 -17.70 -7.38 -15.57
N ILE A 42 -16.95 -6.81 -14.62
CA ILE A 42 -17.46 -6.38 -13.31
C ILE A 42 -17.94 -4.94 -13.42
N ARG A 43 -19.13 -4.67 -12.87
CA ARG A 43 -19.62 -3.30 -12.70
C ARG A 43 -19.34 -2.79 -11.29
N PRO A 44 -19.18 -1.48 -11.09
CA PRO A 44 -19.02 -0.90 -9.75
C PRO A 44 -20.03 -1.38 -8.70
N GLU A 45 -21.30 -1.51 -9.09
CA GLU A 45 -22.40 -1.91 -8.19
C GLU A 45 -22.24 -3.34 -7.68
N ASP A 46 -21.59 -4.20 -8.47
CA ASP A 46 -21.34 -5.59 -8.05
C ASP A 46 -20.39 -5.66 -6.86
N LEU A 47 -19.50 -4.68 -6.69
CA LEU A 47 -18.60 -4.59 -5.54
C LEU A 47 -19.28 -4.04 -4.28
N ARG A 48 -20.36 -3.26 -4.41
CA ARG A 48 -21.08 -2.64 -3.28
C ARG A 48 -21.76 -3.66 -2.35
N LYS A 49 -21.84 -4.94 -2.77
CA LYS A 49 -22.30 -6.08 -1.95
C LYS A 49 -21.41 -6.35 -0.73
N SER A 50 -20.14 -5.94 -0.78
CA SER A 50 -19.20 -6.03 0.34
C SER A 50 -19.08 -4.67 1.06
N PRO A 51 -18.78 -4.60 2.37
CA PRO A 51 -18.51 -3.33 3.06
C PRO A 51 -17.40 -2.52 2.39
N LEU A 52 -17.45 -1.18 2.55
CA LEU A 52 -16.42 -0.29 1.99
C LEU A 52 -15.09 -0.54 2.72
N GLY A 53 -14.02 -0.73 1.96
CA GLY A 53 -12.71 -1.06 2.47
C GLY A 53 -11.80 -1.59 1.37
N VAL A 54 -10.52 -1.80 1.68
CA VAL A 54 -9.52 -2.23 0.66
C VAL A 54 -9.96 -3.50 -0.08
N TRP A 55 -10.47 -4.49 0.67
CA TRP A 55 -10.85 -5.79 0.13
C TRP A 55 -12.17 -5.80 -0.65
N ARG A 56 -12.95 -4.71 -0.67
CA ARG A 56 -14.06 -4.55 -1.62
C ARG A 56 -13.57 -4.65 -3.07
N TYR A 57 -12.35 -4.15 -3.30
CA TYR A 57 -11.72 -4.07 -4.61
C TYR A 57 -10.74 -5.24 -4.87
N ALA A 58 -10.93 -6.37 -4.19
CA ALA A 58 -10.10 -7.56 -4.37
C ALA A 58 -9.88 -8.00 -5.84
N PRO A 59 -10.84 -7.82 -6.79
CA PRO A 59 -10.58 -8.11 -8.20
C PRO A 59 -9.41 -7.32 -8.82
N PHE A 60 -9.07 -6.15 -8.28
CA PHE A 60 -7.95 -5.32 -8.71
C PHE A 60 -6.65 -5.58 -7.92
N MET A 61 -6.63 -6.54 -6.99
CA MET A 61 -5.50 -6.78 -6.09
C MET A 61 -4.71 -8.04 -6.49
N PRO A 62 -3.37 -8.02 -6.44
CA PRO A 62 -2.51 -9.14 -6.87
C PRO A 62 -2.27 -10.19 -5.78
N VAL A 63 -3.29 -10.53 -4.98
CA VAL A 63 -3.15 -11.48 -3.86
C VAL A 63 -4.40 -12.34 -3.74
N ASP A 64 -4.22 -13.64 -3.49
CA ASP A 64 -5.34 -14.52 -3.17
C ASP A 64 -6.08 -14.08 -1.90
N PRO A 65 -7.39 -13.75 -1.99
CA PRO A 65 -8.20 -13.48 -0.81
C PRO A 65 -8.19 -14.59 0.25
N ALA A 66 -7.83 -15.84 -0.09
CA ALA A 66 -7.59 -16.90 0.89
C ALA A 66 -6.45 -16.58 1.87
N HIS A 67 -5.48 -15.76 1.45
CA HIS A 67 -4.36 -15.30 2.26
C HIS A 67 -4.59 -13.91 2.86
N LYS A 68 -5.80 -13.35 2.77
CA LYS A 68 -6.16 -12.04 3.31
C LYS A 68 -5.77 -11.89 4.79
N VAL A 69 -5.06 -10.80 5.08
CA VAL A 69 -4.74 -10.28 6.40
C VAL A 69 -5.31 -8.88 6.49
N SER A 70 -6.51 -8.76 7.06
CA SER A 70 -7.20 -7.47 7.20
C SER A 70 -7.55 -7.19 8.66
N ILE A 71 -7.54 -5.90 9.01
CA ILE A 71 -8.05 -5.35 10.26
C ILE A 71 -9.12 -4.28 9.99
N GLN A 72 -9.83 -4.41 8.85
CA GLN A 72 -10.91 -3.52 8.40
C GLN A 72 -10.44 -2.12 8.00
N GLU A 73 -9.26 -2.05 7.38
CA GLU A 73 -8.71 -0.86 6.76
C GLU A 73 -9.45 -0.42 5.48
N GLY A 74 -9.35 0.87 5.17
CA GLY A 74 -10.21 1.53 4.22
C GLY A 74 -11.57 1.89 4.83
N GLY A 75 -12.57 2.14 3.98
CA GLY A 75 -13.88 2.58 4.44
C GLY A 75 -13.85 3.98 5.08
N THR A 76 -12.81 4.76 4.79
CA THR A 76 -12.56 6.03 5.47
C THR A 76 -13.53 7.12 4.98
N PRO A 77 -13.88 8.10 5.82
CA PRO A 77 -14.80 9.16 5.44
C PRO A 77 -14.25 10.04 4.30
N LEU A 78 -15.16 10.45 3.42
CA LEU A 78 -14.96 11.54 2.47
C LEU A 78 -15.79 12.73 2.94
N TYR A 79 -15.16 13.70 3.59
CA TYR A 79 -15.87 14.83 4.20
C TYR A 79 -16.10 15.94 3.18
N PRO A 80 -17.34 16.41 2.98
CA PRO A 80 -17.59 17.67 2.28
C PRO A 80 -17.11 18.84 3.15
N VAL A 81 -16.21 19.67 2.63
CA VAL A 81 -15.57 20.78 3.36
C VAL A 81 -16.02 22.13 2.82
N LYS A 82 -17.33 22.41 2.91
CA LYS A 82 -17.97 23.60 2.33
C LYS A 82 -17.33 24.94 2.76
N ALA A 83 -16.93 25.07 4.02
CA ALA A 83 -16.31 26.28 4.54
C ALA A 83 -14.95 26.55 3.86
N LEU A 84 -14.10 25.53 3.78
CA LEU A 84 -12.82 25.59 3.07
C LEU A 84 -13.04 25.83 1.57
N GLY A 85 -14.00 25.14 0.97
CA GLY A 85 -14.38 25.33 -0.43
C GLY A 85 -14.72 26.78 -0.75
N LYS A 86 -15.55 27.42 0.08
CA LYS A 86 -15.88 28.85 -0.05
C LYS A 86 -14.65 29.76 0.07
N GLU A 87 -13.73 29.45 0.97
CA GLU A 87 -12.49 30.23 1.16
C GLU A 87 -11.57 30.18 -0.06
N ILE A 88 -11.46 29.02 -0.71
CA ILE A 88 -10.57 28.81 -1.87
C ILE A 88 -11.28 28.93 -3.24
N GLY A 89 -12.58 29.28 -3.25
CA GLY A 89 -13.36 29.42 -4.48
C GLY A 89 -13.70 28.10 -5.18
N VAL A 90 -13.82 26.99 -4.45
CA VAL A 90 -14.19 25.66 -4.96
C VAL A 90 -15.53 25.23 -4.38
N GLU A 91 -16.53 25.04 -5.24
CA GLU A 91 -17.90 24.69 -4.83
C GLU A 91 -17.99 23.29 -4.17
N ASN A 92 -17.36 22.29 -4.80
CA ASN A 92 -17.40 20.89 -4.39
C ASN A 92 -16.02 20.43 -3.87
N ALA A 93 -15.68 20.87 -2.65
CA ALA A 93 -14.43 20.49 -2.00
C ALA A 93 -14.65 19.33 -1.01
N PHE A 94 -13.78 18.31 -1.07
CA PHE A 94 -13.83 17.14 -0.20
C PHE A 94 -12.46 16.81 0.41
N VAL A 95 -12.46 16.16 1.57
CA VAL A 95 -11.27 15.62 2.23
C VAL A 95 -11.47 14.13 2.51
N LYS A 96 -10.66 13.28 1.86
CA LYS A 96 -10.57 11.84 2.16
C LYS A 96 -9.70 11.64 3.40
N PHE A 97 -10.32 11.33 4.54
CA PHE A 97 -9.61 11.34 5.82
C PHE A 97 -9.02 9.98 6.19
N GLU A 98 -7.83 9.72 5.66
CA GLU A 98 -7.09 8.46 5.83
C GLU A 98 -6.51 8.24 7.25
N GLY A 99 -6.59 9.25 8.11
CA GLY A 99 -6.19 9.16 9.51
C GLY A 99 -7.10 8.27 10.37
N LEU A 100 -8.28 7.87 9.86
CA LEU A 100 -9.19 6.94 10.53
C LEU A 100 -8.99 5.48 10.16
N ASN A 101 -7.93 5.16 9.40
CA ASN A 101 -7.49 3.78 9.29
C ASN A 101 -7.05 3.23 10.67
N PRO A 102 -7.07 1.91 10.90
CA PRO A 102 -6.84 1.29 12.21
C PRO A 102 -5.55 1.71 12.94
N THR A 103 -4.46 1.97 12.23
CA THR A 103 -3.19 2.42 12.83
C THR A 103 -3.01 3.94 12.81
N GLY A 104 -4.00 4.68 12.33
CA GLY A 104 -3.94 6.14 12.17
C GLY A 104 -3.30 6.58 10.86
N SER A 105 -3.14 5.69 9.87
CA SER A 105 -2.43 6.02 8.63
C SER A 105 -2.90 5.27 7.39
N PHE A 106 -2.88 5.95 6.24
CA PHE A 106 -3.07 5.35 4.91
C PHE A 106 -2.11 4.18 4.60
N LYS A 107 -1.02 4.01 5.36
CA LYS A 107 -0.08 2.89 5.18
C LYS A 107 -0.76 1.53 5.35
N ASP A 108 -1.85 1.48 6.12
CA ASP A 108 -2.66 0.28 6.32
C ASP A 108 -3.17 -0.30 5.00
N ARG A 109 -3.60 0.57 4.08
CA ARG A 109 -4.05 0.15 2.75
C ARG A 109 -3.02 -0.63 1.99
N GLY A 110 -1.75 -0.22 2.04
CA GLY A 110 -0.67 -0.96 1.39
C GLY A 110 -0.21 -2.17 2.19
N MET A 111 -0.28 -2.09 3.52
CA MET A 111 0.24 -3.12 4.40
C MET A 111 -0.63 -4.37 4.41
N THR A 112 -1.94 -4.22 4.31
CA THR A 112 -2.88 -5.35 4.17
C THR A 112 -2.54 -6.23 2.96
N ILE A 113 -2.30 -5.63 1.79
CA ILE A 113 -1.92 -6.36 0.57
C ILE A 113 -0.50 -6.93 0.71
N GLY A 114 0.46 -6.11 1.17
CA GLY A 114 1.85 -6.54 1.30
C GLY A 114 2.05 -7.71 2.28
N VAL A 115 1.38 -7.70 3.44
CA VAL A 115 1.45 -8.80 4.43
C VAL A 115 0.63 -10.00 3.99
N SER A 116 -0.49 -9.80 3.29
CA SER A 116 -1.24 -10.91 2.69
C SER A 116 -0.41 -11.64 1.65
N HIS A 117 0.33 -10.91 0.81
CA HIS A 117 1.26 -11.52 -0.13
C HIS A 117 2.42 -12.24 0.59
N ALA A 118 2.97 -11.65 1.65
CA ALA A 118 3.96 -12.33 2.49
C ALA A 118 3.42 -13.66 3.05
N LYS A 119 2.13 -13.70 3.41
CA LYS A 119 1.45 -14.90 3.93
C LYS A 119 1.26 -15.95 2.84
N GLU A 120 0.88 -15.53 1.64
CA GLU A 120 0.77 -16.37 0.44
C GLU A 120 2.12 -17.03 0.09
N LEU A 121 3.23 -16.31 0.25
CA LEU A 121 4.59 -16.84 0.08
C LEU A 121 5.07 -17.73 1.25
N GLY A 122 4.28 -17.87 2.31
CA GLY A 122 4.64 -18.64 3.51
C GLY A 122 5.68 -17.96 4.41
N ALA A 123 5.94 -16.66 4.25
CA ALA A 123 6.92 -15.92 5.05
C ALA A 123 6.57 -15.97 6.55
N LYS A 124 7.59 -16.15 7.39
CA LYS A 124 7.44 -16.17 8.87
C LYS A 124 7.88 -14.87 9.53
N VAL A 125 8.66 -14.08 8.81
CA VAL A 125 9.23 -12.81 9.28
C VAL A 125 9.01 -11.77 8.20
N VAL A 126 8.52 -10.60 8.59
CA VAL A 126 8.44 -9.41 7.75
C VAL A 126 9.30 -8.31 8.34
N GLY A 127 9.79 -7.39 7.52
CA GLY A 127 10.61 -6.29 8.03
C GLY A 127 10.51 -5.00 7.27
N CYS A 128 10.97 -3.91 7.90
CA CYS A 128 11.13 -2.61 7.25
C CYS A 128 12.27 -1.81 7.90
N ALA A 129 12.83 -0.86 7.14
CA ALA A 129 13.73 0.17 7.65
C ALA A 129 12.97 1.50 7.75
N SER A 130 12.19 1.68 8.82
CA SER A 130 11.38 2.89 9.06
C SER A 130 11.06 3.04 10.56
N THR A 131 10.94 4.28 11.03
CA THR A 131 10.62 4.60 12.44
C THR A 131 9.19 5.06 12.67
N GLY A 132 8.38 5.23 11.62
CA GLY A 132 7.07 5.90 11.69
C GLY A 132 5.89 5.00 11.32
N ASN A 133 4.90 5.57 10.65
CA ASN A 133 3.64 4.88 10.31
C ASN A 133 3.85 3.57 9.53
N THR A 134 4.94 3.43 8.77
CA THR A 134 5.25 2.17 8.06
C THR A 134 5.57 1.05 9.05
N SER A 135 6.42 1.28 10.07
CA SER A 135 6.74 0.26 11.06
C SER A 135 5.56 -0.05 11.97
N ALA A 136 4.77 0.97 12.33
CA ALA A 136 3.55 0.78 13.11
C ALA A 136 2.54 -0.11 12.37
N SER A 137 2.18 0.27 11.14
CA SER A 137 1.30 -0.52 10.28
C SER A 137 1.85 -1.94 10.08
N LEU A 138 3.13 -2.09 9.72
CA LEU A 138 3.74 -3.40 9.50
C LEU A 138 3.63 -4.31 10.74
N ALA A 139 3.93 -3.77 11.93
CA ALA A 139 3.86 -4.53 13.16
C ALA A 139 2.43 -5.00 13.46
N THR A 140 1.43 -4.14 13.28
CA THR A 140 0.02 -4.50 13.50
C THR A 140 -0.44 -5.63 12.57
N TYR A 141 -0.15 -5.53 11.27
CA TYR A 141 -0.54 -6.56 10.31
C TYR A 141 0.26 -7.85 10.48
N ALA A 142 1.55 -7.77 10.82
CA ALA A 142 2.36 -8.93 11.15
C ALA A 142 1.79 -9.68 12.35
N ALA A 143 1.42 -8.96 13.41
CA ALA A 143 0.77 -9.53 14.59
C ALA A 143 -0.55 -10.21 14.23
N LYS A 144 -1.39 -9.57 13.41
CA LYS A 144 -2.64 -10.16 12.90
C LYS A 144 -2.40 -11.45 12.09
N ALA A 145 -1.29 -11.52 11.35
CA ALA A 145 -0.92 -12.67 10.54
C ALA A 145 -0.16 -13.76 11.31
N GLY A 146 0.18 -13.54 12.58
CA GLY A 146 1.03 -14.46 13.36
C GLY A 146 2.49 -14.50 12.89
N MET A 147 2.97 -13.43 12.26
CA MET A 147 4.35 -13.28 11.77
C MET A 147 5.20 -12.46 12.73
N LYS A 148 6.51 -12.69 12.72
CA LYS A 148 7.47 -11.81 13.41
C LYS A 148 7.70 -10.53 12.60
N CYS A 149 7.78 -9.39 13.26
CA CYS A 149 8.10 -8.11 12.62
C CYS A 149 9.48 -7.62 13.07
N ALA A 150 10.37 -7.33 12.11
CA ALA A 150 11.69 -6.76 12.34
C ALA A 150 11.77 -5.30 11.84
N VAL A 151 12.22 -4.39 12.70
CA VAL A 151 12.36 -2.96 12.36
C VAL A 151 13.83 -2.57 12.47
N PHE A 152 14.46 -2.26 11.34
CA PHE A 152 15.89 -1.96 11.23
C PHE A 152 16.15 -0.46 11.33
N LEU A 153 16.94 -0.03 12.31
CA LEU A 153 17.15 1.38 12.62
C LEU A 153 18.61 1.67 12.97
N PRO A 154 19.15 2.86 12.64
CA PRO A 154 20.45 3.27 13.15
C PRO A 154 20.40 3.52 14.66
N SER A 155 21.46 3.11 15.37
CA SER A 155 21.61 3.27 16.82
C SER A 155 21.56 4.74 17.25
N GLY A 156 20.96 5.01 18.42
CA GLY A 156 20.96 6.33 19.06
C GLY A 156 20.15 7.44 18.38
N LYS A 157 19.54 7.20 17.22
CA LYS A 157 18.88 8.25 16.40
C LYS A 157 17.35 8.24 16.43
N VAL A 158 16.72 7.42 17.28
CA VAL A 158 15.25 7.23 17.23
C VAL A 158 14.58 7.48 18.58
N ALA A 159 13.65 8.43 18.59
CA ALA A 159 12.81 8.69 19.74
C ALA A 159 11.82 7.53 20.00
N MET A 160 11.79 7.03 21.24
CA MET A 160 10.92 5.91 21.65
C MET A 160 9.45 6.15 21.33
N GLY A 161 8.96 7.39 21.43
CA GLY A 161 7.58 7.74 21.10
C GLY A 161 7.16 7.38 19.67
N LYS A 162 8.10 7.42 18.70
CA LYS A 162 7.81 7.03 17.31
C LYS A 162 7.66 5.51 17.14
N LEU A 163 8.33 4.73 17.98
CA LEU A 163 8.33 3.26 17.93
C LEU A 163 7.28 2.62 18.84
N ALA A 164 6.66 3.40 19.74
CA ALA A 164 5.75 2.89 20.75
C ALA A 164 4.67 1.96 20.18
N GLN A 165 4.01 2.37 19.10
CA GLN A 165 2.97 1.56 18.44
C GLN A 165 3.55 0.26 17.85
N ALA A 166 4.70 0.32 17.18
CA ALA A 166 5.33 -0.88 16.60
C ALA A 166 5.77 -1.88 17.69
N LEU A 167 6.36 -1.39 18.77
CA LEU A 167 6.76 -2.19 19.93
C LEU A 167 5.55 -2.82 20.64
N PHE A 168 4.46 -2.06 20.79
CA PHE A 168 3.21 -2.55 21.36
C PHE A 168 2.65 -3.74 20.59
N PHE A 169 2.73 -3.72 19.26
CA PHE A 169 2.35 -4.86 18.40
C PHE A 169 3.47 -5.92 18.25
N GLY A 170 4.48 -5.90 19.11
CA GLY A 170 5.47 -6.98 19.22
C GLY A 170 6.62 -6.92 18.21
N ALA A 171 6.82 -5.79 17.53
CA ALA A 171 7.98 -5.62 16.64
C ALA A 171 9.30 -5.74 17.42
N LYS A 172 10.27 -6.40 16.80
CA LYS A 172 11.65 -6.47 17.27
C LYS A 172 12.45 -5.38 16.58
N VAL A 173 12.89 -4.39 17.35
CA VAL A 173 13.73 -3.30 16.86
C VAL A 173 15.18 -3.76 16.87
N LEU A 174 15.79 -3.78 15.68
CA LEU A 174 17.19 -4.11 15.46
C LEU A 174 17.96 -2.81 15.26
N SER A 175 18.70 -2.42 16.29
CA SER A 175 19.54 -1.23 16.26
C SER A 175 20.89 -1.56 15.61
N ILE A 176 21.20 -0.88 14.53
CA ILE A 176 22.40 -1.08 13.71
C ILE A 176 23.40 0.03 14.04
N ASP A 177 24.64 -0.34 14.32
CA ASP A 177 25.72 0.63 14.46
C ASP A 177 26.12 1.14 13.08
N GLY A 178 25.56 2.28 12.69
CA GLY A 178 25.65 2.81 11.32
C GLY A 178 24.61 3.89 11.03
N ASN A 179 24.46 4.22 9.75
CA ASN A 179 23.48 5.17 9.25
C ASN A 179 22.21 4.46 8.72
N PHE A 180 21.31 5.23 8.09
CA PHE A 180 20.07 4.68 7.53
C PHE A 180 20.32 3.72 6.36
N ASP A 181 21.31 4.02 5.51
CA ASP A 181 21.67 3.19 4.37
C ASP A 181 22.25 1.85 4.81
N ASP A 182 23.02 1.82 5.90
CA ASP A 182 23.52 0.58 6.50
C ASP A 182 22.37 -0.30 7.00
N ALA A 183 21.40 0.30 7.70
CA ALA A 183 20.22 -0.41 8.17
C ALA A 183 19.36 -0.95 7.00
N LEU A 184 19.21 -0.16 5.93
CA LEU A 184 18.48 -0.58 4.74
C LEU A 184 19.25 -1.67 3.97
N ALA A 185 20.57 -1.58 3.86
CA ALA A 185 21.42 -2.56 3.20
C ALA A 185 21.36 -3.92 3.92
N LEU A 186 21.39 -3.92 5.26
CA LEU A 186 21.20 -5.15 6.04
C LEU A 186 19.80 -5.73 5.82
N ALA A 187 18.75 -4.91 5.87
CA ALA A 187 17.38 -5.36 5.65
C ALA A 187 17.19 -5.98 4.25
N ARG A 188 17.82 -5.40 3.21
CA ARG A 188 17.84 -5.96 1.85
C ARG A 188 18.57 -7.29 1.81
N ARG A 189 19.78 -7.37 2.39
CA ARG A 189 20.57 -8.61 2.44
C ARG A 189 19.80 -9.75 3.11
N MET A 190 19.11 -9.47 4.21
CA MET A 190 18.25 -10.45 4.89
C MET A 190 17.04 -10.89 4.03
N ALA A 191 16.53 -10.01 3.17
CA ALA A 191 15.48 -10.37 2.22
C ALA A 191 16.03 -11.26 1.08
N ASP A 192 17.21 -10.92 0.54
CA ASP A 192 17.90 -11.71 -0.49
C ASP A 192 18.24 -13.13 0.03
N GLU A 193 18.63 -13.24 1.30
CA GLU A 193 18.84 -14.53 2.00
C GLU A 193 17.54 -15.23 2.44
N ARG A 194 16.37 -14.68 2.06
CA ARG A 194 15.03 -15.20 2.36
C ARG A 194 14.75 -15.37 3.86
N LYS A 195 15.42 -14.57 4.71
CA LYS A 195 15.22 -14.57 6.17
C LYS A 195 14.02 -13.74 6.60
N LEU A 196 13.60 -12.78 5.77
CA LEU A 196 12.41 -11.97 5.95
C LEU A 196 11.84 -11.50 4.61
N TYR A 197 10.57 -11.11 4.61
CA TYR A 197 9.96 -10.39 3.50
C TYR A 197 9.96 -8.87 3.78
N LEU A 198 10.60 -8.09 2.91
CA LEU A 198 10.87 -6.67 3.15
C LEU A 198 9.75 -5.78 2.60
N LEU A 199 9.05 -5.08 3.50
CA LEU A 199 7.89 -4.23 3.23
C LEU A 199 8.21 -2.75 3.42
N ASN A 200 9.21 -2.26 2.68
CA ASN A 200 9.59 -0.84 2.63
C ASN A 200 8.77 -0.09 1.55
N SER A 201 9.12 1.17 1.27
CA SER A 201 8.40 2.01 0.30
C SER A 201 8.45 1.52 -1.15
N ILE A 202 9.46 0.73 -1.52
CA ILE A 202 9.70 0.29 -2.90
C ILE A 202 9.11 -1.10 -3.19
N ASN A 203 8.52 -1.76 -2.19
CA ASN A 203 7.84 -3.03 -2.39
C ASN A 203 6.67 -2.86 -3.38
N PRO A 204 6.59 -3.66 -4.46
CA PRO A 204 5.64 -3.43 -5.55
C PRO A 204 4.18 -3.69 -5.16
N TYR A 205 3.92 -4.44 -4.08
CA TYR A 205 2.56 -4.79 -3.64
C TYR A 205 1.91 -3.71 -2.75
N ARG A 206 2.70 -2.85 -2.11
CA ARG A 206 2.14 -1.81 -1.23
C ARG A 206 1.37 -0.73 -2.00
N PRO A 207 1.83 -0.24 -3.18
CA PRO A 207 1.03 0.64 -4.02
C PRO A 207 -0.31 0.04 -4.44
N GLU A 208 -0.37 -1.28 -4.70
CA GLU A 208 -1.61 -1.95 -5.11
C GLU A 208 -2.71 -1.83 -4.05
N GLY A 209 -2.33 -1.96 -2.78
CA GLY A 209 -3.28 -1.69 -1.70
C GLY A 209 -3.61 -0.20 -1.56
N GLN A 210 -2.62 0.70 -1.68
CA GLN A 210 -2.83 2.15 -1.59
C GLN A 210 -3.77 2.69 -2.66
N LYS A 211 -3.77 2.10 -3.87
CA LYS A 211 -4.61 2.52 -5.00
C LYS A 211 -6.10 2.43 -4.67
N SER A 212 -6.49 1.57 -3.72
CA SER A 212 -7.86 1.48 -3.20
C SER A 212 -8.42 2.78 -2.63
N VAL A 213 -7.56 3.73 -2.20
CA VAL A 213 -8.04 5.04 -1.75
C VAL A 213 -8.82 5.76 -2.84
N LEU A 214 -8.36 5.64 -4.10
CA LEU A 214 -9.05 6.23 -5.23
C LEU A 214 -10.32 5.45 -5.55
N PHE A 215 -10.27 4.11 -5.55
CA PHE A 215 -11.46 3.31 -5.79
C PHE A 215 -12.58 3.66 -4.80
N GLU A 216 -12.23 3.89 -3.53
CA GLU A 216 -13.20 4.37 -2.54
C GLU A 216 -13.70 5.78 -2.79
N ILE A 217 -12.83 6.72 -3.19
CA ILE A 217 -13.25 8.08 -3.55
C ILE A 217 -14.26 8.03 -4.70
N MET A 218 -13.96 7.27 -5.76
CA MET A 218 -14.85 7.09 -6.90
C MET A 218 -16.18 6.45 -6.49
N ASP A 219 -16.14 5.40 -5.67
CA ASP A 219 -17.36 4.74 -5.18
C ASP A 219 -18.22 5.66 -4.30
N GLN A 220 -17.60 6.49 -3.46
CA GLN A 220 -18.27 7.47 -2.59
C GLN A 220 -18.81 8.69 -3.33
N LEU A 221 -18.29 8.98 -4.53
CA LEU A 221 -18.77 10.01 -5.43
C LEU A 221 -19.71 9.45 -6.52
N ASP A 222 -20.15 8.19 -6.40
CA ASP A 222 -20.96 7.51 -7.41
C ASP A 222 -20.36 7.62 -8.83
N TYR A 223 -19.03 7.52 -8.89
CA TYR A 223 -18.21 7.63 -10.10
C TYR A 223 -18.28 8.98 -10.81
N ASP A 224 -18.75 10.04 -10.14
CA ASP A 224 -18.56 11.42 -10.58
C ASP A 224 -17.09 11.82 -10.43
N VAL A 225 -16.36 11.77 -11.54
CA VAL A 225 -14.90 11.96 -11.58
C VAL A 225 -14.55 13.42 -11.23
N PRO A 226 -13.82 13.67 -10.13
CA PRO A 226 -13.46 15.03 -9.71
C PRO A 226 -12.55 15.71 -10.72
N ASP A 227 -12.55 17.04 -10.78
CA ASP A 227 -11.66 17.77 -11.70
C ASP A 227 -10.19 17.77 -11.24
N ARG A 228 -9.95 17.61 -9.94
CA ARG A 228 -8.62 17.60 -9.34
C ARG A 228 -8.57 16.64 -8.16
N ILE A 229 -7.46 15.92 -8.05
CA ILE A 229 -7.11 15.13 -6.86
C ILE A 229 -5.79 15.66 -6.32
N ILE A 230 -5.81 16.16 -5.08
CA ILE A 230 -4.64 16.74 -4.42
C ILE A 230 -4.19 15.79 -3.32
N LEU A 231 -2.90 15.47 -3.30
CA LEU A 231 -2.32 14.58 -2.32
C LEU A 231 -0.91 15.02 -1.90
N PRO A 232 -0.58 14.95 -0.59
CA PRO A 232 0.77 15.22 -0.14
C PRO A 232 1.77 14.20 -0.70
N VAL A 233 2.92 14.69 -1.17
CA VAL A 233 4.00 13.85 -1.72
C VAL A 233 5.18 13.81 -0.76
N GLY A 234 5.42 12.64 -0.18
CA GLY A 234 6.66 12.31 0.52
C GLY A 234 7.53 11.39 -0.33
N ASN A 235 7.34 10.07 -0.19
CA ASN A 235 8.07 9.05 -0.96
C ASN A 235 7.50 8.80 -2.37
N ALA A 236 6.54 9.60 -2.83
CA ALA A 236 5.83 9.48 -4.11
C ALA A 236 5.07 8.15 -4.42
N ALA A 237 5.16 7.11 -3.57
CA ALA A 237 4.43 5.86 -3.82
C ALA A 237 2.90 6.04 -3.84
N ASN A 238 2.38 6.99 -3.05
CA ASN A 238 0.93 7.22 -2.97
C ASN A 238 0.39 7.93 -4.22
N ILE A 239 1.14 8.88 -4.80
CA ILE A 239 0.73 9.53 -6.05
C ILE A 239 0.75 8.55 -7.21
N TRP A 240 1.76 7.69 -7.25
CA TRP A 240 1.82 6.60 -8.20
C TRP A 240 0.62 5.65 -8.06
N ALA A 241 0.27 5.24 -6.83
CA ALA A 241 -0.86 4.37 -6.58
C ALA A 241 -2.19 4.98 -7.07
N VAL A 242 -2.43 6.26 -6.78
CA VAL A 242 -3.63 6.97 -7.26
C VAL A 242 -3.64 7.06 -8.78
N TYR A 243 -2.53 7.44 -9.41
CA TYR A 243 -2.42 7.46 -10.87
C TYR A 243 -2.71 6.09 -11.49
N LYS A 244 -2.12 5.02 -10.92
CA LYS A 244 -2.36 3.65 -11.35
C LYS A 244 -3.84 3.28 -11.26
N ALA A 245 -4.51 3.58 -10.15
CA ALA A 245 -5.95 3.34 -10.04
C ALA A 245 -6.76 4.09 -11.10
N LEU A 246 -6.42 5.35 -11.43
CA LEU A 246 -7.09 6.09 -12.51
C LEU A 246 -6.93 5.36 -13.86
N THR A 247 -5.70 4.94 -14.18
CA THR A 247 -5.44 4.23 -15.45
C THR A 247 -6.17 2.89 -15.52
N GLU A 248 -6.22 2.14 -14.42
CA GLU A 248 -6.91 0.85 -14.39
C GLU A 248 -8.43 1.01 -14.47
N LEU A 249 -9.01 2.01 -13.80
CA LEU A 249 -10.44 2.35 -13.92
C LEU A 249 -10.82 2.78 -15.34
N GLN A 250 -9.94 3.53 -16.01
CA GLN A 250 -10.15 3.93 -17.40
C GLN A 250 -10.04 2.72 -18.34
N GLU A 251 -9.07 1.83 -18.11
CA GLU A 251 -8.87 0.60 -18.91
C GLU A 251 -10.08 -0.34 -18.82
N VAL A 252 -10.71 -0.45 -17.65
CA VAL A 252 -11.95 -1.25 -17.48
C VAL A 252 -13.22 -0.50 -17.88
N GLY A 253 -13.12 0.76 -18.30
CA GLY A 253 -14.24 1.57 -18.77
C GLY A 253 -15.16 2.09 -17.67
N TRP A 254 -14.71 2.16 -16.42
CA TRP A 254 -15.50 2.70 -15.30
C TRP A 254 -15.46 4.22 -15.23
N ILE A 255 -14.47 4.84 -15.86
CA ILE A 255 -14.32 6.29 -15.99
C ILE A 255 -13.89 6.64 -17.42
N ASP A 256 -14.25 7.82 -17.88
CA ASP A 256 -13.96 8.34 -19.22
C ASP A 256 -12.80 9.36 -19.23
N LYS A 257 -12.53 10.02 -18.10
CA LYS A 257 -11.48 11.03 -17.94
C LYS A 257 -10.57 10.75 -16.73
N VAL A 258 -9.35 11.27 -16.82
CA VAL A 258 -8.35 11.28 -15.73
C VAL A 258 -8.20 12.73 -15.23
N PRO A 259 -8.38 13.01 -13.93
CA PRO A 259 -8.28 14.37 -13.33
C PRO A 259 -6.91 15.05 -13.42
#